data_AF-A0A379E3B7-F1
#
_entry.id   AF-A0A379E3B7-F1
#
_cell.length_a   1.000
_cell.length_b   1.000
_cell.length_c   1.000
_cell.angle_alpha   90.00
_cell.angle_beta   90.00
_cell.angle_gamma   90.00
#
_symmetry.space_group_name_H-M   'P 1'
#
loop_
_entity.id
_entity.type
_entity.pdbx_description
1 polymer ?
#
loop_
_entity_poly.entity_id
_entity_poly.type
_entity_poly.pdbx_seq_one_letter_code
_entity_poly.pdbx_strand_id
1 'polypeptide(L)'
;MPYLEQTTENDWCKRLFDSLRTIESKLDQLLVMKEQSVDTTIHPPLKPEYLDIIDVSKILKVEQKTIYNWVWAGKIPYLKANGRLLFLRDEIDDMLHKRECW
;
A
#
# COMPACT_ATOMS: atom_id res chain seq x y z
N MET A 1 63.33 -12.05 -4.82
CA MET A 1 62.65 -10.72 -4.82
C MET A 1 61.33 -10.86 -5.58
N PRO A 2 60.19 -11.06 -4.90
CA PRO A 2 58.89 -11.21 -5.56
C PRO A 2 58.21 -9.83 -5.68
N TYR A 3 58.23 -9.25 -6.88
CA TYR A 3 57.55 -7.98 -7.20
C TYR A 3 56.38 -8.15 -8.18
N LEU A 4 55.98 -9.40 -8.48
CA LEU A 4 55.02 -9.71 -9.53
C LEU A 4 53.60 -10.06 -9.04
N GLU A 5 53.37 -10.16 -7.73
CA GLU A 5 52.03 -10.47 -7.18
C GLU A 5 51.19 -9.21 -6.91
N GLN A 6 51.81 -8.02 -6.85
CA GLN A 6 51.09 -6.77 -6.55
C GLN A 6 50.26 -6.22 -7.71
N THR A 7 50.58 -6.54 -8.97
CA THR A 7 49.83 -6.02 -10.12
C THR A 7 48.52 -6.77 -10.34
N THR A 8 48.52 -8.08 -10.19
CA THR A 8 47.33 -8.94 -10.35
C THR A 8 46.33 -8.75 -9.20
N GLU A 9 46.80 -8.59 -7.96
CA GLU A 9 45.94 -8.18 -6.84
C GLU A 9 45.37 -6.78 -7.08
N ASN A 10 46.13 -5.83 -7.60
CA ASN A 10 45.60 -4.48 -7.83
C ASN A 10 44.48 -4.47 -8.90
N ASP A 11 44.60 -5.30 -9.94
CA ASP A 11 43.56 -5.46 -10.97
C ASP A 11 42.31 -6.18 -10.45
N TRP A 12 42.47 -7.17 -9.56
CA TRP A 12 41.36 -7.79 -8.84
C TRP A 12 40.59 -6.76 -8.01
N CYS A 13 41.31 -5.87 -7.31
CA CYS A 13 40.73 -4.91 -6.38
C CYS A 13 39.92 -3.88 -7.17
N LYS A 14 40.51 -3.36 -8.27
CA LYS A 14 39.82 -2.44 -9.17
C LYS A 14 38.53 -3.04 -9.72
N ARG A 15 38.57 -4.29 -10.20
CA ARG A 15 37.37 -4.97 -10.72
C ARG A 15 36.30 -5.17 -9.65
N LEU A 16 36.70 -5.45 -8.41
CA LEU A 16 35.78 -5.57 -7.28
C LEU A 16 35.12 -4.22 -6.95
N PHE A 17 35.90 -3.14 -6.92
CA PHE A 17 35.37 -1.79 -6.70
C PHE A 17 34.44 -1.34 -7.83
N ASP A 18 34.78 -1.63 -9.09
CA ASP A 18 33.91 -1.34 -10.23
C ASP A 18 32.60 -2.14 -10.16
N SER A 19 32.67 -3.40 -9.72
CA SER A 19 31.49 -4.24 -9.51
C SER A 19 30.61 -3.69 -8.39
N LEU A 20 31.20 -3.31 -7.25
CA LEU A 20 30.48 -2.70 -6.12
C LEU A 20 29.81 -1.39 -6.54
N ARG A 21 30.52 -0.52 -7.26
CA ARG A 21 29.98 0.72 -7.81
C ARG A 21 28.84 0.47 -8.80
N THR A 22 28.94 -0.58 -9.60
CA THR A 22 27.89 -0.99 -10.54
C THR A 22 26.64 -1.49 -9.78
N ILE A 23 26.83 -2.23 -8.70
CA ILE A 23 25.73 -2.71 -7.84
C ILE A 23 25.07 -1.53 -7.13
N GLU A 24 25.85 -0.60 -6.56
CA GLU A 24 25.36 0.63 -5.94
C GLU A 24 24.52 1.45 -6.92
N SER A 25 25.04 1.72 -8.12
CA SER A 25 24.29 2.44 -9.16
C SER A 25 23.01 1.73 -9.59
N LYS A 26 23.01 0.39 -9.65
CA LYS A 26 21.79 -0.38 -9.95
C LYS A 26 20.77 -0.30 -8.81
N LEU A 27 21.22 -0.26 -7.56
CA LEU A 27 20.34 -0.08 -6.40
C LEU A 27 19.72 1.32 -6.40
N ASP A 28 20.48 2.37 -6.74
CA ASP A 28 19.93 3.73 -6.90
C ASP A 28 18.89 3.79 -8.03
N GLN A 29 19.17 3.15 -9.17
CA GLN A 29 18.19 3.05 -10.26
C GLN A 29 16.93 2.30 -9.84
N LEU A 30 17.07 1.19 -9.09
CA LEU A 30 15.93 0.46 -8.55
C LEU A 30 15.17 1.27 -7.48
N LEU A 31 15.85 2.10 -6.70
CA LEU A 31 15.22 3.00 -5.73
C LEU A 31 14.40 4.06 -6.45
N VAL A 32 14.95 4.72 -7.48
CA VAL A 32 14.23 5.70 -8.30
C VAL A 32 13.06 5.07 -9.05
N MET A 33 13.25 3.87 -9.62
CA MET A 33 12.17 3.10 -10.26
C MET A 33 11.11 2.67 -9.25
N LYS A 34 11.50 2.31 -8.02
CA LYS A 34 10.56 2.02 -6.94
C LYS A 34 9.82 3.27 -6.51
N GLU A 35 10.47 4.42 -6.37
CA GLU A 35 9.82 5.68 -6.03
C GLU A 35 8.82 6.11 -7.10
N GLN A 36 9.13 5.86 -8.38
CA GLN A 36 8.22 6.06 -9.52
C GLN A 36 7.14 4.98 -9.65
N SER A 37 7.36 3.75 -9.14
CA SER A 37 6.39 2.64 -9.20
C SER A 37 5.59 2.42 -7.91
N VAL A 38 5.96 3.06 -6.80
CA VAL A 38 5.15 3.13 -5.58
C VAL A 38 3.89 3.95 -5.81
N ASP A 39 3.87 4.83 -6.82
CA ASP A 39 2.64 5.47 -7.31
C ASP A 39 1.73 4.52 -8.12
N THR A 40 2.17 3.29 -8.42
CA THR A 40 1.42 2.33 -9.27
C THR A 40 1.11 0.97 -8.63
N THR A 41 1.48 0.73 -7.37
CA THR A 41 0.95 -0.38 -6.56
C THR A 41 0.75 0.16 -5.13
N ILE A 42 -0.44 0.49 -4.63
CA ILE A 42 -1.73 -0.17 -4.71
C ILE A 42 -2.78 0.94 -4.51
N HIS A 43 -3.32 1.49 -5.58
CA HIS A 43 -4.73 1.89 -5.65
C HIS A 43 -5.08 2.04 -7.15
N PRO A 44 -5.74 1.03 -7.74
CA PRO A 44 -6.30 1.17 -9.08
C PRO A 44 -7.22 2.40 -9.14
N PRO A 45 -7.40 3.02 -10.32
CA PRO A 45 -8.18 4.25 -10.45
C PRO A 45 -9.61 4.01 -9.98
N LEU A 46 -10.00 4.72 -8.91
CA LEU A 46 -11.38 5.08 -8.54
C LEU A 46 -12.43 4.02 -8.92
N LYS A 47 -12.34 2.83 -8.34
CA LYS A 47 -13.55 2.07 -8.05
C LYS A 47 -14.00 2.54 -6.67
N PRO A 48 -15.26 2.94 -6.49
CA PRO A 48 -15.79 3.04 -5.13
C PRO A 48 -15.57 1.69 -4.48
N GLU A 49 -14.65 1.62 -3.51
CA GLU A 49 -14.38 0.40 -2.76
C GLU A 49 -15.66 0.07 -2.01
N TYR A 50 -16.44 -0.84 -2.58
CA TYR A 50 -17.61 -1.40 -1.96
C TYR A 50 -17.14 -2.31 -0.83
N LEU A 51 -17.35 -1.86 0.40
CA LEU A 51 -17.02 -2.59 1.61
C LEU A 51 -18.21 -3.47 2.01
N ASP A 52 -17.93 -4.69 2.46
CA ASP A 52 -18.93 -5.53 3.12
C ASP A 52 -19.10 -5.07 4.58
N ILE A 53 -20.19 -5.49 5.22
CA ILE A 53 -20.52 -5.22 6.63
C ILE A 53 -19.34 -5.56 7.54
N ILE A 54 -18.59 -6.62 7.21
CA ILE A 54 -17.42 -7.07 7.98
C ILE A 54 -16.31 -6.01 7.95
N ASP A 55 -16.03 -5.45 6.78
CA ASP A 55 -14.95 -4.49 6.62
C ASP A 55 -15.35 -3.11 7.16
N VAL A 56 -16.62 -2.73 6.99
CA VAL A 56 -17.22 -1.55 7.65
C VAL A 56 -17.11 -1.67 9.17
N SER A 57 -17.42 -2.84 9.75
CA SER A 57 -17.31 -3.09 11.19
C SER A 57 -15.87 -2.90 11.70
N LYS A 58 -14.86 -3.36 10.95
CA LYS A 58 -13.44 -3.16 11.28
C LYS A 58 -13.03 -1.68 11.21
N ILE A 59 -13.51 -0.95 10.20
CA ILE A 59 -13.16 0.47 9.99
C ILE A 59 -13.76 1.35 11.09
N LEU A 60 -15.06 1.23 11.35
CA LEU A 60 -15.70 2.05 12.39
C LEU A 60 -15.47 1.49 13.81
N LYS A 61 -14.78 0.35 13.95
CA LYS A 61 -14.57 -0.37 15.22
C LYS A 61 -15.88 -0.58 16.00
N VAL A 62 -16.96 -0.91 15.30
CA VAL A 62 -18.26 -1.20 15.92
C VAL A 62 -18.71 -2.61 15.62
N GLU A 63 -19.58 -3.15 16.46
CA GLU A 63 -20.19 -4.46 16.24
C GLU A 63 -21.05 -4.47 14.97
N GLN A 64 -21.04 -5.58 14.22
CA GLN A 64 -21.82 -5.75 12.99
C GLN A 64 -23.32 -5.49 13.20
N LYS A 65 -23.85 -5.85 14.37
CA LYS A 65 -25.24 -5.59 14.77
C LYS A 65 -25.59 -4.10 14.72
N THR A 66 -24.64 -3.24 15.10
CA THR A 66 -24.81 -1.78 15.05
C THR A 66 -24.89 -1.28 13.61
N ILE A 67 -24.09 -1.85 12.70
CA ILE A 67 -24.17 -1.56 11.27
C ILE A 67 -25.55 -1.95 10.71
N TYR A 68 -26.04 -3.14 11.03
CA TYR A 68 -27.40 -3.56 10.63
C TYR A 68 -28.48 -2.62 11.14
N ASN A 69 -28.36 -2.15 12.39
CA ASN A 69 -29.28 -1.19 12.96
C ASN A 69 -29.26 0.15 12.21
N TRP A 70 -28.10 0.63 11.77
CA TRP A 70 -28.00 1.85 10.98
C TRP A 70 -28.51 1.73 9.56
N VAL A 71 -28.27 0.58 8.93
CA VAL A 71 -28.88 0.23 7.64
C VAL A 71 -30.40 0.24 7.75
N TRP A 72 -30.93 -0.39 8.81
CA TRP A 72 -32.37 -0.45 9.06
C TRP A 72 -32.96 0.92 9.40
N ALA A 73 -32.24 1.72 10.19
CA ALA A 73 -32.61 3.10 10.51
C ALA A 73 -32.42 4.08 9.35
N GLY A 74 -31.89 3.63 8.20
CA GLY A 74 -31.62 4.49 7.04
C GLY A 74 -30.53 5.54 7.26
N LYS A 75 -29.68 5.37 8.28
CA LYS A 75 -28.58 6.30 8.59
C LYS A 75 -27.39 6.14 7.64
N ILE A 76 -27.22 4.94 7.07
CA ILE A 76 -26.13 4.63 6.16
C ILE A 76 -26.74 4.15 4.83
N PRO A 77 -26.48 4.85 3.72
CA PRO A 77 -26.82 4.37 2.39
C PRO A 77 -26.08 3.05 2.08
N TYR A 78 -26.80 2.12 1.47
CA TYR A 78 -26.27 0.80 1.15
C TYR A 78 -26.68 0.40 -0.27
N LEU A 79 -25.81 -0.36 -0.93
CA LEU A 79 -26.08 -0.98 -2.20
C LEU A 79 -26.28 -2.48 -2.00
N LYS A 80 -27.38 -3.04 -2.48
CA LYS A 80 -27.62 -4.48 -2.46
C LYS A 80 -27.18 -5.11 -3.78
N ALA A 81 -26.10 -5.89 -3.77
CA ALA A 81 -25.63 -6.63 -4.93
C ALA A 81 -25.44 -8.10 -4.58
N ASN A 82 -25.90 -9.02 -5.44
CA ASN A 82 -25.72 -10.46 -5.27
C ASN A 82 -26.13 -11.00 -3.88
N GLY A 83 -27.14 -10.39 -3.24
CA GLY A 83 -27.62 -10.77 -1.91
C GLY A 83 -26.80 -10.24 -0.73
N ARG A 84 -25.76 -9.43 -0.98
CA ARG A 84 -24.92 -8.79 0.06
C ARG A 84 -25.16 -7.28 0.12
N LEU A 85 -24.88 -6.70 1.28
CA LEU A 85 -24.88 -5.26 1.50
C LEU A 85 -23.47 -4.72 1.25
N LEU A 86 -23.38 -3.73 0.38
CA LEU A 86 -22.15 -3.06 0.00
C LEU A 86 -22.23 -1.58 0.36
N PHE A 87 -21.15 -1.04 0.93
CA PHE A 87 -21.06 0.34 1.40
C PHE A 87 -19.94 1.07 0.67
N LEU A 88 -20.14 2.34 0.36
CA LEU A 88 -19.10 3.16 -0.22
C LEU A 88 -18.12 3.60 0.86
N ARG A 89 -16.83 3.47 0.57
CA ARG A 89 -15.78 3.87 1.51
C ARG A 89 -15.84 5.35 1.89
N ASP A 90 -16.15 6.22 0.93
CA ASP A 90 -16.27 7.67 1.10
C ASP A 90 -17.31 8.03 2.17
N GLU A 91 -18.49 7.40 2.11
CA GLU A 91 -19.57 7.62 3.07
C GLU A 91 -19.24 7.11 4.48
N ILE A 92 -18.46 6.03 4.56
CA ILE A 92 -18.00 5.47 5.83
C ILE A 92 -16.94 6.37 6.49
N ASP A 93 -16.04 6.94 5.68
CA ASP A 93 -15.03 7.87 6.18
C ASP A 93 -15.65 9.19 6.65
N ASP A 94 -16.65 9.70 5.92
CA ASP A 94 -17.49 10.83 6.34
C ASP A 94 -18.19 10.58 7.68
N MET A 95 -18.68 9.35 7.89
CA MET A 95 -19.28 8.95 9.16
C MET A 95 -18.25 8.88 10.29
N LEU A 96 -17.00 8.51 10.01
CA LEU A 96 -15.92 8.48 10.98
C LEU A 96 -15.55 9.92 11.41
N HIS A 97 -15.36 10.81 10.43
CA HIS A 97 -15.12 12.24 10.67
C HIS A 97 -16.23 12.89 11.48
N LYS A 98 -17.50 12.58 11.18
CA LYS A 98 -18.65 13.12 11.94
C LYS A 98 -18.67 12.67 13.39
N ARG A 99 -18.08 11.53 13.77
CA ARG A 99 -18.05 11.08 15.17
C ARG A 99 -17.02 11.78 16.02
N GLU A 100 -15.90 12.22 15.44
CA GLU A 100 -14.89 12.98 16.19
C GLU A 100 -15.40 14.38 16.58
N CYS A 101 -16.52 14.81 16.00
CA CYS A 101 -17.15 16.11 16.26
C CYS A 101 -18.37 16.05 17.21
N TRP A 102 -18.59 14.92 17.92
CA TRP A 102 -19.68 14.74 18.90
C TRP A 102 -19.16 14.48 20.31
#